data_AF-A0A4U1GH84-F1
#
_entry.id   AF-A0A4U1GH84-F1
#
_cell.length_a   1.000
_cell.length_b   1.000
_cell.length_c   1.000
_cell.angle_alpha   90.00
_cell.angle_beta   90.00
_cell.angle_gamma   90.00
#
_symmetry.space_group_name_H-M   'P 1'
#
loop_
_entity.id
_entity.type
_entity.pdbx_description
1 polymer ?
#
loop_
_entity_poly.entity_id
_entity_poly.type
_entity_poly.pdbx_seq_one_letter_code
_entity_poly.pdbx_strand_id
1 'polypeptide(L)'
;MADLKVTRFVIDGQPFVIPSAAADQEGLMSASDFSKLAGIAPGAQVNVLEGVKVNGVAVSIASKIVDLLIATGATNGTLSVQGTDIPIKGLAALAYKANITANELDAALKAVIDAKAESSEVATLSGKIDTLNGTGAGSVSKAITDAFNDFATKVTDDGVVNSYKELIDWAAEHGSDATEMAASITNIENILDGIGGDGEPATVNAAITAAINALNLTSALNGKVDKVDGKGLSTNDFTNDLKTKLDGIAANATANTYAYDADTKTLTLTGFTAAN
;
A
#
# COMPACT_ATOMS: atom_id res chain seq x y z
N MET A 1 99.58 29.04 68.38
CA MET A 1 99.82 27.62 68.04
C MET A 1 100.74 27.62 66.84
N ALA A 2 101.99 27.22 67.02
CA ALA A 2 102.95 27.17 65.93
C ALA A 2 102.47 26.15 64.89
N ASP A 3 102.38 26.57 63.64
CA ASP A 3 102.08 25.73 62.50
C ASP A 3 103.19 24.68 62.39
N LEU A 4 102.95 23.49 62.95
CA LEU A 4 103.88 22.38 62.94
C LEU A 4 103.88 21.82 61.51
N LYS A 5 104.68 22.41 60.62
CA LYS A 5 104.94 21.84 59.30
C LYS A 5 105.77 20.58 59.45
N VAL A 6 105.11 19.47 59.80
CA VAL A 6 105.70 18.14 59.84
C VAL A 6 106.03 17.75 58.40
N THR A 7 107.28 17.96 57.99
CA THR A 7 107.78 17.59 56.66
C THR A 7 108.17 16.12 56.54
N ARG A 8 108.22 15.39 57.67
CA ARG A 8 108.46 13.95 57.72
C ARG A 8 107.90 13.36 59.01
N PHE A 9 107.23 12.21 58.92
CA PHE A 9 106.95 11.36 60.10
C PHE A 9 108.13 10.41 60.28
N VAL A 10 108.57 10.20 61.53
CA VAL A 10 109.65 9.26 61.86
C VAL A 10 109.08 8.30 62.91
N ILE A 11 109.11 7.00 62.61
CA ILE A 11 108.66 5.93 63.51
C ILE A 11 109.86 5.01 63.72
N ASP A 12 110.22 4.75 64.97
CA ASP A 12 111.38 3.92 65.38
C ASP A 12 112.70 4.28 64.70
N GLY A 13 112.96 5.58 64.54
CA GLY A 13 114.22 6.10 64.00
C GLY A 13 114.36 6.02 62.49
N GLN A 14 113.33 5.55 61.77
CA GLN A 14 113.31 5.50 60.31
C GLN A 14 112.27 6.48 59.75
N PRO A 15 112.57 7.19 58.64
CA PRO A 15 111.62 8.07 57.99
C PRO A 15 110.44 7.25 57.44
N PHE A 16 109.25 7.51 57.97
CA PHE A 16 108.01 6.93 57.48
C PHE A 16 107.52 7.74 56.27
N VAL A 17 107.57 7.12 55.10
CA VAL A 17 107.04 7.68 53.86
C VAL A 17 105.68 7.06 53.62
N ILE A 18 104.62 7.88 53.58
CA ILE A 18 103.32 7.40 53.11
C ILE A 18 103.50 7.07 51.63
N PRO A 19 103.26 5.83 51.21
CA PRO A 19 103.43 5.43 49.82
C PRO A 19 102.44 6.18 48.92
N SER A 20 102.82 6.40 47.66
CA SER A 20 101.88 6.87 46.64
C SER A 20 100.71 5.89 46.56
N ALA A 21 99.49 6.42 46.48
CA ALA A 21 98.32 5.56 46.30
C ALA A 21 98.42 4.81 44.95
N ALA A 22 98.03 3.53 44.94
CA ALA A 22 97.98 2.68 43.76
C ALA A 22 96.67 1.84 43.78
N ALA A 23 96.41 1.12 42.68
CA ALA A 23 95.19 0.31 42.56
C ALA A 23 95.10 -0.83 43.58
N ASP A 24 96.25 -1.29 44.07
CA ASP A 24 96.43 -2.39 45.02
C ASP A 24 97.07 -1.95 46.34
N GLN A 25 97.30 -0.65 46.52
CA GLN A 25 97.97 -0.10 47.71
C GLN A 25 97.31 1.19 48.19
N GLU A 26 96.83 1.14 49.44
CA GLU A 26 96.37 2.30 50.19
C GLU A 26 97.55 3.26 50.42
N GLY A 27 97.41 4.51 50.01
CA GLY A 27 98.44 5.55 50.15
C GLY A 27 97.88 6.81 50.79
N LEU A 28 98.11 7.97 50.17
CA LEU A 28 97.48 9.25 50.58
C LEU A 28 95.96 9.30 50.35
N MET A 29 95.38 8.35 49.62
CA MET A 29 93.95 8.11 49.45
C MET A 29 93.67 6.59 49.36
N SER A 30 92.40 6.20 49.45
CA SER A 30 92.04 4.78 49.44
C SER A 30 92.26 4.12 48.08
N ALA A 31 92.51 2.80 48.02
CA ALA A 31 92.62 2.10 46.73
C ALA A 31 91.31 2.17 45.94
N SER A 32 90.17 2.23 46.64
CA SER A 32 88.83 2.41 46.03
C SER A 32 88.68 3.79 45.37
N ASP A 33 89.06 4.86 46.06
CA ASP A 33 88.97 6.21 45.49
C ASP A 33 90.05 6.46 44.44
N PHE A 34 91.24 5.88 44.59
CA PHE A 34 92.26 5.85 43.54
C PHE A 34 91.71 5.22 42.27
N SER A 35 91.04 4.06 42.38
CA SER A 35 90.46 3.39 41.21
C SER A 35 89.36 4.23 40.53
N LYS A 36 88.53 4.94 41.31
CA LYS A 36 87.52 5.86 40.76
C LYS A 36 88.16 7.04 40.02
N LEU A 37 89.25 7.60 40.54
CA LEU A 37 89.94 8.75 39.93
C LEU A 37 90.84 8.33 38.76
N ALA A 38 91.48 7.16 38.83
CA ALA A 38 92.40 6.66 37.81
C ALA A 38 91.72 6.40 36.46
N GLY A 39 90.43 6.09 36.47
CA GLY A 39 89.61 5.96 35.26
C GLY A 39 89.17 7.29 34.64
N ILE A 40 89.36 8.41 35.34
CA ILE A 40 88.97 9.74 34.85
C ILE A 40 90.17 10.36 34.14
N ALA A 41 90.09 10.46 32.81
CA ALA A 41 91.12 11.14 32.03
C ALA A 41 91.31 12.59 32.51
N PRO A 42 92.54 13.13 32.52
CA PRO A 42 92.80 14.51 32.88
C PRO A 42 91.91 15.48 32.08
N GLY A 43 91.10 16.29 32.77
CA GLY A 43 90.18 17.24 32.14
C GLY A 43 88.81 16.66 31.71
N ALA A 44 88.45 15.45 32.14
CA ALA A 44 87.11 14.89 31.90
C ALA A 44 86.01 15.82 32.42
N GLN A 45 84.98 16.03 31.60
CA GLN A 45 83.84 16.88 31.91
C GLN A 45 82.56 16.06 31.83
N VAL A 46 81.64 16.22 32.78
CA VAL A 46 80.42 15.39 32.91
C VAL A 46 79.42 15.58 31.76
N ASN A 47 79.42 16.75 31.10
CA ASN A 47 78.45 17.10 30.06
C ASN A 47 79.14 17.50 28.74
N VAL A 48 79.90 16.60 28.12
CA VAL A 48 80.42 16.80 26.76
C VAL A 48 79.40 16.20 25.78
N LEU A 49 78.97 16.98 24.80
CA LEU A 49 78.21 16.43 23.68
C LEU A 49 79.20 15.63 22.80
N GLU A 50 79.00 14.32 22.70
CA GLU A 50 79.90 13.42 21.95
C GLU A 50 79.53 13.28 20.46
N GLY A 51 78.30 13.68 20.09
CA GLY A 51 77.88 13.70 18.69
C GLY A 51 76.50 14.30 18.49
N VAL A 52 76.40 15.19 17.50
CA VAL A 52 75.12 15.69 16.97
C VAL A 52 75.13 15.42 15.48
N LYS A 53 74.03 14.83 14.96
CA LYS A 53 73.90 14.53 13.55
C LYS A 53 72.62 15.13 12.99
N VAL A 54 72.71 15.64 11.76
CA VAL A 54 71.59 16.16 10.97
C VAL A 54 71.51 15.34 9.70
N ASN A 55 70.41 14.61 9.50
CA ASN A 55 70.23 13.68 8.38
C ASN A 55 71.45 12.75 8.15
N GLY A 56 72.05 12.26 9.24
CA GLY A 56 73.23 11.38 9.21
C GLY A 56 74.59 12.09 9.16
N VAL A 57 74.65 13.39 8.87
CA VAL A 57 75.89 14.18 8.80
C VAL A 57 76.25 14.73 10.18
N ALA A 58 77.50 14.53 10.62
CA ALA A 58 77.96 15.01 11.93
C ALA A 58 78.18 16.53 11.93
N VAL A 59 77.72 17.21 12.99
CA VAL A 59 77.86 18.65 13.20
C VAL A 59 79.03 18.90 14.16
N SER A 60 79.82 19.94 13.88
CA SER A 60 80.91 20.36 14.77
C SER A 60 80.38 20.88 16.11
N ILE A 61 81.03 20.47 17.19
CA ILE A 61 80.65 20.82 18.56
C ILE A 61 81.70 21.79 19.11
N ALA A 62 81.29 22.99 19.50
CA ALA A 62 82.18 23.98 20.08
C ALA A 62 81.90 24.07 21.59
N SER A 63 82.84 23.59 22.41
CA SER A 63 82.85 23.79 23.87
C SER A 63 81.51 23.46 24.56
N LYS A 64 80.83 22.38 24.12
CA LYS A 64 79.55 21.83 24.62
C LYS A 64 78.25 22.46 24.09
N ILE A 65 78.34 23.41 23.17
CA ILE A 65 77.18 23.95 22.47
C ILE A 65 77.33 23.64 20.98
N VAL A 66 76.20 23.37 20.35
CA VAL A 66 76.10 23.24 18.90
C VAL A 66 75.18 24.34 18.43
N ASP A 67 75.67 25.18 17.52
CA ASP A 67 74.81 26.07 16.78
C ASP A 67 74.17 25.30 15.64
N LEU A 68 72.85 25.39 15.50
CA LEU A 68 72.10 24.78 14.39
C LEU A 68 71.43 25.88 13.59
N LEU A 69 72.09 26.29 12.51
CA LEU A 69 71.54 27.18 11.52
C LEU A 69 70.44 26.46 10.74
N ILE A 70 69.26 27.09 10.68
CA ILE A 70 68.10 26.60 9.94
C ILE A 70 67.78 27.61 8.84
N ALA A 71 67.70 27.15 7.60
CA ALA A 71 67.43 27.96 6.41
C ALA A 71 66.52 27.20 5.42
N THR A 72 66.06 27.87 4.36
CA THR A 72 65.43 27.19 3.23
C THR A 72 66.43 26.26 2.55
N GLY A 73 66.00 25.05 2.22
CA GLY A 73 66.83 24.07 1.54
C GLY A 73 67.29 24.51 0.15
N ALA A 74 68.35 23.86 -0.35
CA ALA A 74 68.81 24.08 -1.72
C ALA A 74 67.81 23.53 -2.76
N THR A 75 67.05 22.50 -2.37
CA THR A 75 65.99 21.90 -3.20
C THR A 75 64.61 22.38 -2.75
N ASN A 76 63.72 22.59 -3.73
CA ASN A 76 62.33 22.92 -3.48
C ASN A 76 61.64 21.86 -2.59
N GLY A 77 61.05 22.29 -1.48
CA GLY A 77 60.37 21.42 -0.53
C GLY A 77 61.27 20.82 0.56
N THR A 78 62.48 21.35 0.74
CA THR A 78 63.39 20.94 1.82
C THR A 78 63.72 22.11 2.75
N LEU A 79 64.09 21.77 3.99
CA LEU A 79 64.66 22.69 4.97
C LEU A 79 66.15 22.37 5.12
N SER A 80 67.02 23.37 5.03
CA SER A 80 68.44 23.18 5.30
C SER A 80 68.71 23.33 6.79
N VAL A 81 69.35 22.34 7.40
CA VAL A 81 69.83 22.42 8.78
C VAL A 81 71.34 22.17 8.75
N GLN A 82 72.13 23.14 9.23
CA GLN A 82 73.60 23.10 9.15
C GLN A 82 74.13 22.77 7.73
N GLY A 83 73.46 23.30 6.69
CA GLY A 83 73.80 23.07 5.30
C GLY A 83 73.37 21.72 4.72
N THR A 84 72.69 20.87 5.50
CA THR A 84 72.14 19.59 5.03
C THR A 84 70.63 19.70 4.78
N ASP A 85 70.20 19.37 3.57
CA ASP A 85 68.78 19.41 3.19
C ASP A 85 67.98 18.26 3.82
N ILE A 86 66.85 18.61 4.43
CA ILE A 86 65.88 17.70 5.05
C ILE A 86 64.54 17.81 4.29
N PRO A 87 64.01 16.71 3.72
CA PRO A 87 62.76 16.75 2.97
C PRO A 87 61.54 16.96 3.88
N ILE A 88 60.72 17.95 3.54
CA ILE A 88 59.42 18.20 4.14
C ILE A 88 58.37 17.47 3.27
N LYS A 89 57.34 16.87 3.87
CA LYS A 89 56.30 16.11 3.15
C LYS A 89 54.95 16.84 3.13
N GLY A 90 54.11 16.51 2.14
CA GLY A 90 52.72 16.99 2.04
C GLY A 90 52.59 18.48 1.75
N LEU A 91 51.48 19.08 2.17
CA LEU A 91 51.19 20.52 1.99
C LEU A 91 52.28 21.42 2.57
N ALA A 92 52.93 21.01 3.67
CA ALA A 92 54.01 21.76 4.29
C ALA A 92 55.24 21.91 3.39
N ALA A 93 55.44 20.99 2.43
CA ALA A 93 56.54 21.09 1.47
C ALA A 93 56.40 22.29 0.52
N LEU A 94 55.17 22.73 0.23
CA LEU A 94 54.95 23.88 -0.66
C LEU A 94 55.43 25.20 -0.06
N ALA A 95 55.41 25.34 1.27
CA ALA A 95 55.89 26.55 1.94
C ALA A 95 57.39 26.81 1.73
N TYR A 96 58.16 25.77 1.36
CA TYR A 96 59.60 25.84 1.10
C TYR A 96 59.91 25.73 -0.40
N LYS A 97 58.98 26.18 -1.24
CA LYS A 97 59.13 26.23 -2.70
C LYS A 97 59.22 27.67 -3.15
N ALA A 98 60.15 27.96 -4.06
CA ALA A 98 60.35 29.32 -4.57
C ALA A 98 59.10 29.87 -5.31
N ASN A 99 58.40 29.00 -6.05
CA ASN A 99 57.13 29.29 -6.70
C ASN A 99 56.20 28.08 -6.57
N ILE A 100 54.91 28.35 -6.33
CA ILE A 100 53.87 27.32 -6.23
C ILE A 100 52.96 27.47 -7.44
N THR A 101 52.80 26.40 -8.23
CA THR A 101 51.79 26.36 -9.30
C THR A 101 50.45 25.84 -8.79
N ALA A 102 49.36 26.19 -9.48
CA ALA A 102 48.01 25.68 -9.14
C ALA A 102 47.97 24.15 -9.13
N ASN A 103 48.57 23.52 -10.14
CA ASN A 103 48.63 22.06 -10.25
C ASN A 103 49.32 21.39 -9.05
N GLU A 104 50.36 22.02 -8.50
CA GLU A 104 51.09 21.48 -7.34
C GLU A 104 50.30 21.64 -6.04
N LEU A 105 49.60 22.77 -5.90
CA LEU A 105 48.68 22.97 -4.78
C LEU A 105 47.52 21.97 -4.85
N ASP A 106 46.93 21.80 -6.04
CA ASP A 106 45.84 20.86 -6.29
C ASP A 106 46.29 19.42 -6.03
N ALA A 107 47.48 19.02 -6.50
CA ALA A 107 48.02 17.69 -6.26
C ALA A 107 48.28 17.42 -4.78
N ALA A 108 48.86 18.38 -4.04
CA ALA A 108 49.15 18.21 -2.63
C ALA A 108 47.89 18.24 -1.76
N LEU A 109 46.92 19.10 -2.10
CA LEU A 109 45.62 19.13 -1.45
C LEU A 109 44.82 17.85 -1.74
N LYS A 110 44.82 17.39 -2.99
CA LYS A 110 44.23 16.11 -3.39
C LYS A 110 44.83 14.96 -2.60
N ALA A 111 46.16 14.86 -2.50
CA ALA A 111 46.80 13.81 -1.71
C ALA A 111 46.38 13.83 -0.23
N VAL A 112 46.16 15.01 0.35
CA VAL A 112 45.65 15.14 1.72
C VAL A 112 44.18 14.78 1.84
N ILE A 113 43.34 15.14 0.87
CA ILE A 113 41.92 14.78 0.84
C ILE A 113 41.75 13.27 0.67
N ASP A 114 42.46 12.69 -0.31
CA ASP A 114 42.49 11.25 -0.56
C ASP A 114 42.95 10.50 0.70
N ALA A 115 43.96 11.00 1.42
CA ALA A 115 44.42 10.40 2.67
C ALA A 115 43.47 10.59 3.87
N LYS A 116 42.58 11.59 3.85
CA LYS A 116 41.80 12.02 5.02
C LYS A 116 40.36 11.50 5.04
N ALA A 117 39.81 11.05 3.92
CA ALA A 117 38.44 10.56 3.89
C ALA A 117 38.10 9.61 2.71
N GLU A 118 38.96 9.48 1.70
CA GLU A 118 38.75 8.41 0.71
C GLU A 118 39.21 7.07 1.30
N SER A 119 38.25 6.25 1.72
CA SER A 119 38.11 4.91 1.15
C SER A 119 36.91 4.17 1.72
N SER A 120 36.56 4.31 3.00
CA SER A 120 35.50 3.48 3.56
C SER A 120 34.11 4.10 3.43
N GLU A 121 33.86 5.26 4.03
CA GLU A 121 32.50 5.81 4.12
C GLU A 121 32.00 6.35 2.78
N VAL A 122 32.81 7.15 2.09
CA VAL A 122 32.44 7.71 0.77
C VAL A 122 32.28 6.60 -0.27
N ALA A 123 33.16 5.58 -0.28
CA ALA A 123 32.98 4.44 -1.18
C ALA A 123 31.79 3.56 -0.79
N THR A 124 31.50 3.42 0.51
CA THR A 124 30.30 2.73 1.00
C THR A 124 29.04 3.46 0.55
N LEU A 125 29.00 4.79 0.68
CA LEU A 125 27.87 5.60 0.23
C LEU A 125 27.73 5.55 -1.29
N SER A 126 28.83 5.66 -2.04
CA SER A 126 28.82 5.50 -3.50
C SER A 126 28.29 4.13 -3.91
N GLY A 127 28.78 3.04 -3.29
CA GLY A 127 28.30 1.69 -3.58
C GLY A 127 26.82 1.49 -3.22
N LYS A 128 26.33 2.13 -2.17
CA LYS A 128 24.89 2.16 -1.85
C LYS A 128 24.08 2.92 -2.91
N ILE A 129 24.59 4.05 -3.39
CA ILE A 129 23.96 4.82 -4.47
C ILE A 129 23.93 3.99 -5.76
N ASP A 130 25.02 3.31 -6.11
CA ASP A 130 25.09 2.43 -7.28
C ASP A 130 24.10 1.26 -7.16
N THR A 131 23.96 0.69 -5.95
CA THR A 131 22.96 -0.36 -5.67
C THR A 131 21.53 0.17 -5.83
N LEU A 132 21.23 1.36 -5.29
CA LEU A 132 19.92 2.01 -5.39
C LEU A 132 19.56 2.34 -6.85
N ASN A 133 20.54 2.82 -7.62
CA ASN A 133 20.38 3.25 -9.02
C ASN A 133 20.51 2.10 -10.04
N GLY A 134 20.99 0.93 -9.63
CA GLY A 134 21.15 -0.23 -10.49
C GLY A 134 19.84 -0.90 -10.90
N THR A 135 19.95 -2.09 -11.48
CA THR A 135 18.81 -2.93 -11.88
C THR A 135 18.69 -4.22 -11.07
N GLY A 136 19.65 -4.48 -10.17
CA GLY A 136 19.74 -5.69 -9.36
C GLY A 136 18.96 -5.63 -8.04
N ALA A 137 19.18 -6.62 -7.17
CA ALA A 137 18.60 -6.65 -5.84
C ALA A 137 19.02 -5.41 -5.01
N GLY A 138 18.07 -4.81 -4.29
CA GLY A 138 18.29 -3.59 -3.52
C GLY A 138 18.14 -2.28 -4.33
N SER A 139 17.95 -2.36 -5.65
CA SER A 139 17.65 -1.19 -6.47
C SER A 139 16.20 -0.75 -6.36
N VAL A 140 15.97 0.55 -6.55
CA VAL A 140 14.63 1.12 -6.65
C VAL A 140 13.89 0.56 -7.86
N SER A 141 14.58 0.41 -9.00
CA SER A 141 14.00 -0.13 -10.23
C SER A 141 13.46 -1.55 -10.05
N LYS A 142 14.23 -2.44 -9.42
CA LYS A 142 13.78 -3.81 -9.17
C LYS A 142 12.63 -3.86 -8.16
N ALA A 143 12.68 -3.06 -7.08
CA ALA A 143 11.59 -3.00 -6.11
C ALA A 143 10.26 -2.55 -6.76
N ILE A 144 10.32 -1.56 -7.65
CA ILE A 144 9.16 -1.10 -8.43
C ILE A 144 8.69 -2.20 -9.39
N THR A 145 9.61 -2.86 -10.09
CA THR A 145 9.28 -3.95 -11.02
C THR A 145 8.61 -5.13 -10.31
N ASP A 146 9.16 -5.55 -9.17
CA ASP A 146 8.60 -6.63 -8.36
C ASP A 146 7.20 -6.25 -7.84
N ALA A 147 7.00 -5.00 -7.39
CA ALA A 147 5.70 -4.50 -6.93
C ALA A 147 4.66 -4.45 -8.06
N PHE A 148 5.06 -4.05 -9.28
CA PHE A 148 4.17 -4.09 -10.43
C PHE A 148 3.82 -5.52 -10.84
N ASN A 149 4.78 -6.44 -10.80
CA ASN A 149 4.52 -7.84 -11.09
C ASN A 149 3.60 -8.46 -10.04
N ASP A 150 3.80 -8.17 -8.75
CA ASP A 150 2.94 -8.61 -7.66
C ASP A 150 1.52 -8.03 -7.76
N PHE A 151 1.39 -6.76 -8.17
CA PHE A 151 0.08 -6.18 -8.48
C PHE A 151 -0.57 -6.86 -9.68
N ALA A 152 0.16 -7.07 -10.77
CA ALA A 152 -0.35 -7.72 -11.97
C ALA A 152 -0.80 -9.17 -11.67
N THR A 153 0.00 -9.94 -10.91
CA THR A 153 -0.37 -11.30 -10.53
C THR A 153 -1.59 -11.30 -9.61
N LYS A 154 -1.68 -10.41 -8.62
CA LYS A 154 -2.87 -10.29 -7.74
C LYS A 154 -4.14 -9.84 -8.45
N VAL A 155 -4.03 -9.09 -9.54
CA VAL A 155 -5.17 -8.74 -10.40
C VAL A 155 -5.60 -9.94 -11.26
N THR A 156 -4.66 -10.81 -11.64
CA THR A 156 -4.95 -12.02 -12.42
C THR A 156 -5.28 -13.26 -11.58
N ASP A 157 -4.90 -13.28 -10.31
CA ASP A 157 -5.13 -14.39 -9.38
C ASP A 157 -6.54 -14.27 -8.81
N ASP A 158 -7.37 -15.28 -9.06
CA ASP A 158 -8.83 -15.22 -8.89
C ASP A 158 -9.30 -14.98 -7.45
N GLY A 159 -8.38 -15.07 -6.48
CA GLY A 159 -8.73 -15.20 -5.07
C GLY A 159 -8.64 -13.94 -4.21
N VAL A 160 -8.05 -12.81 -4.68
CA VAL A 160 -7.65 -11.73 -3.73
C VAL A 160 -8.03 -10.29 -4.10
N VAL A 161 -8.20 -9.91 -5.38
CA VAL A 161 -8.68 -8.56 -5.73
C VAL A 161 -9.63 -8.60 -6.92
N ASN A 162 -10.90 -8.90 -6.64
CA ASN A 162 -11.84 -9.15 -7.71
C ASN A 162 -12.67 -7.92 -8.11
N SER A 163 -12.50 -6.70 -7.57
CA SER A 163 -13.36 -5.58 -7.99
C SER A 163 -13.31 -5.30 -9.51
N TYR A 164 -12.16 -5.45 -10.19
CA TYR A 164 -12.12 -5.26 -11.65
C TYR A 164 -12.63 -6.47 -12.44
N LYS A 165 -12.32 -7.70 -12.01
CA LYS A 165 -12.80 -8.90 -12.70
C LYS A 165 -14.28 -9.17 -12.38
N GLU A 166 -14.77 -8.90 -11.17
CA GLU A 166 -16.19 -8.80 -10.81
C GLU A 166 -16.89 -7.78 -11.68
N LEU A 167 -16.34 -6.59 -11.89
CA LEU A 167 -16.99 -5.60 -12.76
C LEU A 167 -17.06 -6.07 -14.22
N ILE A 168 -16.03 -6.75 -14.72
CA ILE A 168 -16.01 -7.33 -16.08
C ILE A 168 -17.01 -8.48 -16.19
N ASP A 169 -17.00 -9.42 -15.25
CA ASP A 169 -17.89 -10.57 -15.22
C ASP A 169 -19.34 -10.11 -15.01
N TRP A 170 -19.58 -9.14 -14.12
CA TRP A 170 -20.89 -8.53 -13.91
C TRP A 170 -21.40 -7.82 -15.15
N ALA A 171 -20.56 -7.05 -15.85
CA ALA A 171 -20.92 -6.40 -17.11
C ALA A 171 -21.20 -7.43 -18.23
N ALA A 172 -20.53 -8.58 -18.22
CA ALA A 172 -20.79 -9.67 -19.16
C ALA A 172 -22.11 -10.39 -18.86
N GLU A 173 -22.44 -10.62 -17.59
CA GLU A 173 -23.65 -11.31 -17.14
C GLU A 173 -24.90 -10.41 -17.22
N HIS A 174 -24.79 -9.14 -16.84
CA HIS A 174 -25.92 -8.20 -16.71
C HIS A 174 -25.98 -7.16 -17.85
N GLY A 175 -25.09 -7.25 -18.85
CA GLY A 175 -25.01 -6.28 -19.94
C GLY A 175 -26.29 -6.20 -20.79
N SER A 176 -27.05 -7.29 -20.88
CA SER A 176 -28.32 -7.37 -21.62
C SER A 176 -29.55 -6.98 -20.80
N ASP A 177 -29.45 -6.91 -19.47
CA ASP A 177 -30.59 -6.70 -18.56
C ASP A 177 -31.41 -5.45 -18.90
N ALA A 178 -30.73 -4.36 -19.26
CA ALA A 178 -31.40 -3.12 -19.64
C ALA A 178 -32.22 -3.28 -20.94
N THR A 179 -31.72 -4.08 -21.89
CA THR A 179 -32.43 -4.37 -23.14
C THR A 179 -33.57 -5.36 -22.91
N GLU A 180 -33.39 -6.36 -22.04
CA GLU A 180 -34.45 -7.29 -21.66
C GLU A 180 -35.58 -6.60 -20.87
N MET A 181 -35.22 -5.66 -19.99
CA MET A 181 -36.19 -4.82 -19.27
C MET A 181 -36.96 -3.92 -20.25
N ALA A 182 -36.27 -3.29 -21.21
CA ALA A 182 -36.93 -2.49 -22.24
C ALA A 182 -37.90 -3.32 -23.09
N ALA A 183 -37.50 -4.53 -23.51
CA ALA A 183 -38.38 -5.45 -24.25
C ALA A 183 -39.61 -5.87 -23.42
N SER A 184 -39.41 -6.14 -22.13
CA SER A 184 -40.49 -6.48 -21.19
C SER A 184 -41.46 -5.31 -21.02
N ILE A 185 -40.95 -4.07 -20.91
CA ILE A 185 -41.77 -2.85 -20.86
C ILE A 185 -42.59 -2.70 -22.14
N THR A 186 -41.98 -2.83 -23.32
CA THR A 186 -42.69 -2.77 -24.60
C THR A 186 -43.79 -3.83 -24.72
N ASN A 187 -43.56 -5.05 -24.22
CA ASN A 187 -44.61 -6.07 -24.19
C ASN A 187 -45.80 -5.67 -23.30
N ILE A 188 -45.55 -5.02 -22.17
CA ILE A 188 -46.60 -4.49 -21.29
C ILE A 188 -47.34 -3.32 -21.97
N GLU A 189 -46.62 -2.42 -22.63
CA GLU A 189 -47.19 -1.32 -23.42
C GLU A 189 -48.10 -1.85 -24.54
N ASN A 190 -47.67 -2.87 -25.28
CA ASN A 190 -48.50 -3.51 -26.32
C ASN A 190 -49.77 -4.16 -25.75
N ILE A 191 -49.69 -4.77 -24.57
CA ILE A 191 -50.88 -5.30 -23.88
C ILE A 191 -51.80 -4.14 -23.48
N LEU A 192 -51.24 -3.03 -22.98
CA LEU A 192 -51.99 -1.83 -22.61
C LEU A 192 -52.71 -1.20 -23.81
N ASP A 193 -52.03 -1.13 -24.97
CA ASP A 193 -52.62 -0.70 -26.23
C ASP A 193 -53.74 -1.66 -26.67
N GLY A 194 -53.54 -2.96 -26.51
CA GLY A 194 -54.55 -3.99 -26.81
C GLY A 194 -55.79 -3.98 -25.90
N ILE A 195 -55.72 -3.36 -24.72
CA ILE A 195 -56.84 -3.22 -23.77
C ILE A 195 -57.39 -1.79 -23.68
N GLY A 196 -56.87 -0.85 -24.49
CA GLY A 196 -57.10 0.59 -24.35
C GLY A 196 -57.04 1.42 -25.65
N GLY A 197 -56.73 0.83 -26.81
CA GLY A 197 -56.48 1.54 -28.06
C GLY A 197 -57.72 1.78 -28.94
N ASP A 198 -57.59 2.74 -29.87
CA ASP A 198 -58.65 3.11 -30.82
C ASP A 198 -58.94 1.99 -31.84
N GLY A 199 -59.85 1.09 -31.45
CA GLY A 199 -60.40 0.03 -32.29
C GLY A 199 -61.43 -0.79 -31.52
N GLU A 200 -62.64 -0.90 -32.05
CA GLU A 200 -63.80 -1.59 -31.45
C GLU A 200 -63.47 -2.97 -30.84
N PRO A 201 -63.60 -3.21 -29.52
CA PRO A 201 -63.95 -2.31 -28.42
C PRO A 201 -62.69 -1.84 -27.66
N ALA A 202 -62.52 -0.51 -27.58
CA ALA A 202 -61.32 0.14 -27.04
C ALA A 202 -61.03 -0.09 -25.53
N THR A 203 -61.90 -0.79 -24.79
CA THR A 203 -61.61 -1.19 -23.40
C THR A 203 -62.31 -2.50 -23.07
N VAL A 204 -61.80 -3.24 -22.08
CA VAL A 204 -62.50 -4.40 -21.49
C VAL A 204 -63.94 -4.00 -21.07
N ASN A 205 -64.13 -2.78 -20.56
CA ASN A 205 -65.47 -2.25 -20.24
C ASN A 205 -66.35 -2.05 -21.49
N ALA A 206 -65.80 -1.58 -22.60
CA ALA A 206 -66.54 -1.44 -23.86
C ALA A 206 -66.89 -2.82 -24.46
N ALA A 207 -65.97 -3.79 -24.39
CA ALA A 207 -66.20 -5.17 -24.83
C ALA A 207 -67.31 -5.85 -24.02
N ILE A 208 -67.27 -5.68 -22.69
CA ILE A 208 -68.30 -6.16 -21.77
C ILE A 208 -69.64 -5.46 -22.07
N THR A 209 -69.63 -4.15 -22.31
CA THR A 209 -70.85 -3.39 -22.66
C THR A 209 -71.45 -3.86 -23.98
N ALA A 210 -70.62 -4.09 -25.01
CA ALA A 210 -71.06 -4.61 -26.30
C ALA A 210 -71.62 -6.04 -26.18
N ALA A 211 -70.96 -6.92 -25.43
CA ALA A 211 -71.44 -8.27 -25.18
C ALA A 211 -72.77 -8.28 -24.41
N ILE A 212 -72.92 -7.42 -23.39
CA ILE A 212 -74.16 -7.23 -22.65
C ILE A 212 -75.29 -6.74 -23.57
N ASN A 213 -75.00 -5.78 -24.44
CA ASN A 213 -75.97 -5.27 -25.42
C ASN A 213 -76.35 -6.36 -26.45
N ALA A 214 -75.38 -7.17 -26.92
CA ALA A 214 -75.61 -8.26 -27.86
C ALA A 214 -76.46 -9.39 -27.27
N LEU A 215 -76.35 -9.64 -25.96
CA LEU A 215 -77.21 -10.60 -25.25
C LEU A 215 -78.70 -10.19 -25.28
N ASN A 216 -79.01 -8.93 -25.63
CA ASN A 216 -80.35 -8.40 -25.89
C ASN A 216 -81.42 -8.85 -24.86
N LEU A 217 -81.00 -8.91 -23.60
CA LEU A 217 -81.80 -9.46 -22.50
C LEU A 217 -83.10 -8.68 -22.32
N THR A 218 -83.09 -7.38 -22.61
CA THR A 218 -84.29 -6.52 -22.58
C THR A 218 -85.36 -6.98 -23.56
N SER A 219 -84.99 -7.32 -24.81
CA SER A 219 -85.95 -7.86 -25.78
C SER A 219 -86.47 -9.24 -25.38
N ALA A 220 -85.61 -10.10 -24.83
CA ALA A 220 -86.02 -11.41 -24.34
C ALA A 220 -86.99 -11.31 -23.15
N LEU A 221 -86.76 -10.37 -22.23
CA LEU A 221 -87.64 -10.09 -21.08
C LEU A 221 -89.00 -9.54 -21.51
N ASN A 222 -89.04 -8.66 -22.52
CA ASN A 222 -90.30 -8.09 -23.04
C ASN A 222 -91.23 -9.14 -23.67
N GLY A 223 -90.72 -10.30 -24.09
CA GLY A 223 -91.53 -11.41 -24.62
C GLY A 223 -92.10 -12.34 -23.55
N LYS A 224 -91.78 -12.11 -22.27
CA LYS A 224 -92.25 -12.96 -21.17
C LYS A 224 -93.75 -12.73 -20.93
N VAL A 225 -94.46 -13.84 -20.71
CA VAL A 225 -95.81 -13.80 -20.15
C VAL A 225 -95.70 -13.70 -18.63
N ASP A 226 -96.27 -12.64 -18.05
CA ASP A 226 -96.32 -12.48 -16.61
C ASP A 226 -97.21 -13.55 -15.98
N LYS A 227 -96.73 -14.13 -14.88
CA LYS A 227 -97.50 -15.10 -14.11
C LYS A 227 -98.63 -14.38 -13.39
N VAL A 228 -99.85 -14.88 -13.53
CA VAL A 228 -100.98 -14.50 -12.69
C VAL A 228 -101.12 -15.52 -11.57
N ASP A 229 -101.28 -15.06 -10.33
CA ASP A 229 -101.45 -15.94 -9.18
C ASP A 229 -102.67 -16.88 -9.37
N GLY A 230 -102.46 -18.17 -9.08
CA GLY A 230 -103.48 -19.21 -9.26
C GLY A 230 -103.62 -19.78 -10.69
N LYS A 231 -102.84 -19.30 -11.67
CA LYS A 231 -102.86 -19.80 -13.06
C LYS A 231 -101.52 -20.42 -13.52
N GLY A 232 -101.57 -21.27 -14.55
CA GLY A 232 -100.41 -21.91 -15.17
C GLY A 232 -99.93 -21.14 -16.40
N LEU A 233 -98.64 -21.18 -16.73
CA LEU A 233 -98.05 -20.40 -17.85
C LEU A 233 -98.31 -20.99 -19.26
N SER A 234 -99.27 -21.91 -19.42
CA SER A 234 -99.53 -22.58 -20.71
C SER A 234 -100.67 -21.90 -21.47
N THR A 235 -100.71 -22.09 -22.79
CA THR A 235 -101.67 -21.49 -23.74
C THR A 235 -103.16 -21.76 -23.44
N ASN A 236 -103.49 -22.51 -22.39
CA ASN A 236 -104.83 -23.02 -22.10
C ASN A 236 -105.45 -22.46 -20.81
N ASP A 237 -105.23 -21.19 -20.50
CA ASP A 237 -106.11 -20.49 -19.55
C ASP A 237 -107.37 -20.04 -20.32
N PHE A 238 -108.53 -20.62 -20.01
CA PHE A 238 -109.81 -20.12 -20.52
C PHE A 238 -109.90 -18.61 -20.30
N THR A 239 -110.36 -17.84 -21.29
CA THR A 239 -110.68 -16.42 -21.08
C THR A 239 -111.69 -16.29 -19.95
N ASN A 240 -111.68 -15.17 -19.21
CA ASN A 240 -112.62 -14.97 -18.09
C ASN A 240 -114.09 -15.15 -18.53
N ASP A 241 -114.40 -14.79 -19.77
CA ASP A 241 -115.73 -14.98 -20.37
C ASP A 241 -116.07 -16.46 -20.58
N LEU A 242 -115.13 -17.25 -21.10
CA LEU A 242 -115.31 -18.69 -21.30
C LEU A 242 -115.38 -19.44 -19.97
N LYS A 243 -114.55 -19.04 -18.99
CA LYS A 243 -114.59 -19.60 -17.64
C LYS A 243 -115.91 -19.27 -16.93
N THR A 244 -116.41 -18.03 -17.04
CA THR A 244 -117.71 -17.66 -16.47
C THR A 244 -118.85 -18.46 -17.09
N LYS A 245 -118.81 -18.66 -18.42
CA LYS A 245 -119.77 -19.53 -19.11
C LYS A 245 -119.67 -20.97 -18.61
N LEU A 246 -118.47 -21.51 -18.46
CA LEU A 246 -118.24 -22.87 -17.98
C LEU A 246 -118.70 -23.06 -16.52
N ASP A 247 -118.32 -22.15 -15.63
CA ASP A 247 -118.73 -22.17 -14.22
C ASP A 247 -120.25 -22.00 -14.06
N GLY A 248 -120.91 -21.33 -15.02
CA GLY A 248 -122.36 -21.18 -15.08
C GLY A 248 -123.11 -22.43 -15.56
N ILE A 249 -122.41 -23.45 -16.06
CA ILE A 249 -123.03 -24.74 -16.44
C ILE A 249 -123.23 -25.56 -15.16
N ALA A 250 -124.50 -25.79 -14.79
CA ALA A 250 -124.83 -26.66 -13.67
C ALA A 250 -124.29 -28.09 -13.89
N ALA A 251 -123.88 -28.76 -12.81
CA ALA A 251 -123.41 -30.14 -12.89
C ALA A 251 -124.47 -31.05 -13.54
N ASN A 252 -124.07 -31.80 -14.57
CA ASN A 252 -124.93 -32.66 -15.38
C ASN A 252 -126.03 -31.93 -16.17
N ALA A 253 -125.84 -30.66 -16.53
CA ALA A 253 -126.74 -29.99 -17.47
C ALA A 253 -126.80 -30.75 -18.80
N THR A 254 -127.91 -31.43 -19.08
CA THR A 254 -128.20 -32.04 -20.37
C THR A 254 -129.12 -31.12 -21.15
N ALA A 255 -128.86 -30.93 -22.45
CA ALA A 255 -129.67 -30.05 -23.29
C ALA A 255 -131.16 -30.48 -23.37
N ASN A 256 -131.43 -31.77 -23.18
CA ASN A 256 -132.77 -32.35 -23.22
C ASN A 256 -133.04 -33.17 -21.96
N THR A 257 -134.30 -33.19 -21.52
CA THR A 257 -134.78 -34.00 -20.40
C THR A 257 -135.93 -34.90 -20.86
N TYR A 258 -135.99 -36.12 -20.34
CA TYR A 258 -137.07 -37.06 -20.62
C TYR A 258 -137.68 -37.57 -19.31
N ALA A 259 -139.01 -37.73 -19.31
CA ALA A 259 -139.76 -38.33 -18.22
C ALA A 259 -140.73 -39.36 -18.81
N TYR A 260 -140.70 -40.58 -18.29
CA TYR A 260 -141.59 -41.65 -18.71
C TYR A 260 -142.64 -41.91 -17.64
N ASP A 261 -143.90 -41.76 -18.00
CA ASP A 261 -145.03 -42.18 -17.18
C ASP A 261 -145.43 -43.60 -17.58
N ALA A 262 -145.24 -44.55 -16.65
CA ALA A 262 -145.47 -45.96 -16.90
C ALA A 262 -146.96 -46.32 -16.88
N ASP A 263 -147.80 -45.55 -16.17
CA ASP A 263 -149.22 -45.82 -15.99
C ASP A 263 -150.01 -45.42 -17.24
N THR A 264 -149.64 -44.29 -17.84
CA THR A 264 -150.20 -43.85 -19.13
C THR A 264 -149.36 -44.29 -20.33
N LYS A 265 -148.26 -45.02 -20.09
CA LYS A 265 -147.30 -45.49 -21.11
C LYS A 265 -146.77 -44.37 -22.01
N THR A 266 -146.63 -43.15 -21.50
CA THR A 266 -146.27 -41.97 -22.31
C THR A 266 -144.87 -41.48 -21.97
N LEU A 267 -144.03 -41.29 -22.99
CA LEU A 267 -142.72 -40.64 -22.85
C LEU A 267 -142.87 -39.17 -23.18
N THR A 268 -142.66 -38.30 -22.19
CA THR A 268 -142.60 -36.86 -22.39
C THR A 268 -141.15 -36.43 -22.54
N LEU A 269 -140.84 -35.90 -23.71
CA LEU A 269 -139.54 -35.35 -24.06
C LEU A 269 -139.69 -33.83 -24.12
N THR A 270 -138.92 -33.11 -23.31
CA THR A 270 -138.95 -31.65 -23.23
C THR A 270 -137.59 -31.07 -23.62
N GLY A 271 -137.59 -29.82 -24.11
CA GLY A 271 -136.39 -29.16 -24.62
C GLY A 271 -136.22 -29.19 -26.14
N PHE A 272 -137.17 -29.75 -26.90
CA PHE A 272 -137.16 -29.73 -28.35
C PHE A 272 -138.01 -28.56 -28.88
N THR A 273 -137.41 -27.61 -29.58
CA THR A 273 -138.12 -26.67 -30.45
C THR A 273 -138.32 -27.33 -31.82
N ALA A 274 -139.57 -27.57 -32.22
CA ALA A 274 -139.85 -28.05 -33.57
C ALA A 274 -139.48 -26.95 -34.58
N ALA A 275 -138.62 -27.27 -35.55
CA ALA A 275 -138.30 -26.38 -36.65
C ALA A 275 -139.55 -26.21 -37.54
N ASN A 276 -139.93 -24.96 -37.80
CA ASN A 276 -140.78 -24.61 -38.94
C ASN A 276 -139.95 -24.58 -40.22
#